data_AF-A0A7R9VZE5-F1
#
_entry.id   AF-A0A7R9VZE5-F1
#
_cell.length_a   1.000
_cell.length_b   1.000
_cell.length_c   1.000
_cell.angle_alpha   90.00
_cell.angle_beta   90.00
_cell.angle_gamma   90.00
#
_symmetry.space_group_name_H-M   'P 1'
#
loop_
_entity.id
_entity.type
_entity.pdbx_description
1 polymer ?
#
loop_
_entity_poly.entity_id
_entity_poly.type
_entity_poly.pdbx_seq_one_letter_code
_entity_poly.pdbx_strand_id
1 'polypeptide(L)'
;VLNICEEVPAPPPGAFEMRVPILDSTIRFWAPPANQPIPYVALPFRVLFECLDLGNVLYVWYALALERKVLLVSGQYSLLTLCAEILCSLLFPMQWSHLYIPVLPRFLSPMLDAPM
;
A
#
# COMPACT_ATOMS: atom_id res chain seq x y z
N VAL A 1 24.46 7.56 -19.34
CA VAL A 1 23.63 6.97 -18.25
C VAL A 1 22.23 7.48 -18.50
N LEU A 2 21.28 6.60 -18.81
CA LEU A 2 19.88 6.97 -19.05
C LEU A 2 19.19 7.11 -17.69
N ASN A 3 18.54 8.24 -17.39
CA ASN A 3 17.76 8.35 -16.15
C ASN A 3 16.35 7.79 -16.39
N ILE A 4 16.20 6.48 -16.18
CA ILE A 4 14.97 5.73 -16.46
C ILE A 4 13.74 6.38 -15.79
N CYS A 5 13.88 6.93 -14.58
CA CYS A 5 12.76 7.54 -13.86
C CYS A 5 12.27 8.86 -14.47
N GLU A 6 13.14 9.57 -15.19
CA GLU A 6 12.81 10.87 -15.81
C GLU A 6 12.46 10.70 -17.30
N GLU A 7 13.18 9.84 -18.00
CA GLU A 7 13.14 9.75 -19.46
C GLU A 7 12.13 8.71 -19.98
N VAL A 8 11.69 7.78 -19.13
CA VAL A 8 10.69 6.76 -19.49
C VAL A 8 9.31 7.19 -19.00
N PRO A 9 8.35 7.47 -19.91
CA PRO A 9 6.99 7.79 -19.49
C PRO A 9 6.32 6.59 -18.84
N ALA A 10 5.51 6.83 -17.80
CA ALA A 10 4.72 5.79 -17.17
C ALA A 10 3.75 5.16 -18.20
N PRO A 11 3.66 3.83 -18.29
CA PRO A 11 2.80 3.16 -19.26
C PRO A 11 1.32 3.45 -18.95
N PRO A 12 0.49 3.74 -19.96
CA PRO A 12 -0.94 3.90 -19.74
C PRO A 12 -1.59 2.60 -19.25
N PRO A 13 -2.57 2.66 -18.34
CA PRO A 13 -3.23 1.48 -17.76
C PRO A 13 -3.76 0.51 -18.81
N GLY A 14 -3.26 -0.74 -18.80
CA GLY A 14 -3.74 -1.83 -19.67
C GLY A 14 -3.43 -1.70 -21.16
N ALA A 15 -2.62 -0.72 -21.58
CA ALA A 15 -2.37 -0.46 -23.00
C ALA A 15 -1.23 -1.33 -23.58
N PHE A 16 -0.01 -1.17 -23.06
CA PHE A 16 1.16 -1.91 -23.55
C PHE A 16 2.25 -2.03 -22.47
N GLU A 17 3.06 -3.08 -22.61
CA GLU A 17 4.26 -3.30 -21.79
C GLU A 17 5.47 -2.66 -22.48
N MET A 18 6.18 -1.79 -21.76
CA MET A 18 7.42 -1.16 -22.23
C MET A 18 8.61 -1.99 -21.77
N ARG A 19 9.52 -2.31 -22.69
CA ARG A 19 10.68 -3.16 -22.42
C ARG A 19 11.97 -2.37 -22.66
N VAL A 20 12.78 -2.22 -21.61
CA VAL A 20 14.06 -1.51 -21.67
C VAL A 20 15.18 -2.53 -21.49
N PRO A 21 16.06 -2.72 -22.48
CA PRO A 21 17.26 -3.54 -22.31
C PRO A 21 18.26 -2.81 -21.39
N ILE A 22 18.70 -3.49 -20.34
CA ILE A 22 19.72 -3.01 -19.40
C ILE A 22 20.76 -4.12 -19.23
N LEU A 23 21.96 -3.86 -19.76
CA LEU A 23 23.06 -4.82 -19.81
C LEU A 23 22.57 -6.17 -20.40
N ASP A 24 22.65 -7.25 -19.63
CA ASP A 24 22.24 -8.60 -20.04
C ASP A 24 20.78 -8.94 -19.69
N SER A 25 20.00 -7.96 -19.22
CA SER A 25 18.62 -8.14 -18.75
C SER A 25 17.65 -7.19 -19.47
N THR A 26 16.37 -7.55 -19.53
CA THR A 26 15.32 -6.66 -20.05
C THR A 26 14.33 -6.37 -18.94
N ILE A 27 14.27 -5.12 -18.50
CA ILE A 27 13.29 -4.66 -17.51
C ILE A 27 11.98 -4.34 -18.23
N ARG A 28 10.87 -4.74 -17.62
CA ARG A 28 9.53 -4.54 -18.16
C ARG A 28 8.75 -3.59 -17.26
N PHE A 29 8.17 -2.57 -17.86
CA PHE A 29 7.29 -1.60 -17.21
C PHE A 29 5.89 -1.77 -17.79
N TRP A 30 4.91 -2.00 -16.92
CA TRP A 30 3.52 -2.14 -17.33
C TRP A 30 2.62 -1.59 -16.23
N ALA A 31 1.40 -1.21 -16.60
CA ALA A 31 0.36 -0.78 -15.68
C ALA A 31 -0.88 -1.67 -15.86
N PRO A 32 -1.54 -2.11 -14.77
CA PRO A 32 -2.76 -2.90 -14.85
C PRO A 32 -3.89 -2.12 -15.54
N PRO A 33 -4.80 -2.81 -16.26
CA PRO A 33 -6.02 -2.20 -16.79
C PRO A 33 -6.82 -1.46 -15.71
N ALA A 34 -7.28 -0.25 -16.02
CA ALA A 34 -8.07 0.55 -15.07
C ALA A 34 -9.48 -0.03 -14.81
N ASN A 35 -10.08 -0.67 -15.82
CA ASN A 35 -11.45 -1.18 -15.75
C ASN A 35 -11.51 -2.62 -15.23
N GLN A 36 -10.87 -2.89 -14.10
CA GLN A 36 -10.94 -4.19 -13.42
C GLN A 36 -12.04 -4.19 -12.35
N PRO A 37 -12.72 -5.33 -12.13
CA PRO A 37 -13.74 -5.43 -11.08
C PRO A 37 -13.15 -5.30 -9.66
N ILE A 38 -11.85 -5.52 -9.52
CA ILE A 38 -11.08 -5.44 -8.27
C ILE A 38 -9.81 -4.65 -8.58
N PRO A 39 -9.37 -3.72 -7.73
CA PRO A 39 -8.13 -2.99 -7.94
C PRO A 39 -6.94 -3.94 -7.92
N TYR A 40 -6.01 -3.75 -8.86
CA TYR A 40 -4.72 -4.40 -8.80
C TYR A 40 -3.89 -3.79 -7.67
N VAL A 41 -3.45 -4.62 -6.73
CA VAL A 41 -2.63 -4.22 -5.60
C VAL A 41 -1.31 -4.98 -5.68
N ALA A 42 -0.22 -4.26 -5.93
CA ALA A 42 1.13 -4.84 -6.08
C ALA A 42 1.79 -5.17 -4.73
N LEU A 43 1.02 -5.68 -3.76
CA LEU A 43 1.49 -5.94 -2.40
C LEU A 43 1.32 -7.42 -2.04
N PRO A 44 2.29 -8.01 -1.32
CA PRO A 44 2.20 -9.41 -0.90
C PRO A 44 1.28 -9.55 0.32
N PHE A 45 -0.02 -9.79 0.09
CA PHE A 45 -1.04 -9.96 1.16
C PHE A 45 -0.64 -10.99 2.22
N ARG A 46 0.14 -12.00 1.84
CA ARG A 46 0.68 -13.01 2.76
C ARG A 46 1.42 -12.40 3.96
N VAL A 47 2.14 -11.29 3.77
CA VAL A 47 2.91 -10.64 4.83
C VAL A 47 2.01 -10.18 5.98
N LEU A 48 0.79 -9.71 5.69
CA LEU A 48 -0.18 -9.32 6.71
C LEU A 48 -0.55 -10.50 7.61
N PHE A 49 -0.85 -11.67 7.01
CA PHE A 49 -1.27 -12.87 7.71
C PHE A 49 -0.11 -13.63 8.40
N GLU A 50 1.15 -13.32 8.03
CA GLU A 50 2.33 -13.76 8.78
C GLU A 50 2.60 -12.87 10.00
N CYS A 51 2.16 -11.61 9.98
CA CYS A 51 2.35 -10.66 11.08
C CYS A 51 1.20 -10.64 12.09
N LEU A 52 -0.04 -10.85 11.63
CA LEU A 52 -1.26 -10.79 12.42
C LEU A 52 -2.08 -12.06 12.18
N ASP A 53 -2.59 -12.65 13.25
CA ASP A 53 -3.57 -13.72 13.16
C ASP A 53 -4.90 -13.20 12.58
N LEU A 54 -5.71 -14.12 12.07
CA LEU A 54 -6.95 -13.79 11.37
C LEU A 54 -7.92 -12.96 12.23
N GLY A 55 -7.98 -13.23 13.54
CA GLY A 55 -8.84 -12.49 14.46
C GLY A 55 -8.46 -11.01 14.52
N ASN A 56 -7.17 -10.73 14.65
CA ASN A 56 -6.65 -9.37 14.66
C ASN A 56 -6.81 -8.67 13.30
N VAL A 57 -6.61 -9.37 12.17
CA VAL A 57 -6.88 -8.82 10.84
C VAL A 57 -8.33 -8.37 10.71
N LEU A 58 -9.28 -9.22 11.12
CA LEU A 58 -10.72 -8.88 11.08
C LEU A 58 -11.07 -7.74 12.03
N TYR A 59 -10.48 -7.70 13.22
CA TYR A 59 -10.68 -6.63 14.18
C TYR A 59 -10.21 -5.27 13.63
N VAL A 60 -9.02 -5.24 13.03
CA VAL A 60 -8.48 -4.01 12.43
C VAL A 60 -9.31 -3.60 11.21
N TRP A 61 -9.68 -4.54 10.35
CA TRP A 61 -10.56 -4.25 9.21
C TRP A 61 -11.90 -3.66 9.67
N TYR A 62 -12.50 -4.24 10.72
CA TYR A 62 -13.73 -3.72 11.32
C TYR A 62 -13.55 -2.31 11.90
N ALA A 63 -12.45 -2.06 12.61
CA ALA A 63 -12.13 -0.74 13.14
C ALA A 63 -11.97 0.29 12.02
N LEU A 64 -11.30 -0.07 10.93
CA LEU A 64 -11.15 0.78 9.74
C LEU A 64 -12.49 1.03 9.04
N ALA A 65 -13.32 0.01 8.88
CA ALA A 65 -14.65 0.15 8.27
C ALA A 65 -15.59 1.04 9.10
N LEU A 66 -15.35 1.15 10.41
CA LEU A 66 -16.06 2.06 11.32
C LEU A 66 -15.36 3.40 11.51
N GLU A 67 -14.35 3.71 10.70
CA GLU A 67 -13.59 4.97 10.80
C GLU A 67 -12.98 5.22 12.19
N ARG A 68 -12.62 4.15 12.91
CA ARG A 68 -11.95 4.24 14.21
C ARG A 68 -10.47 4.52 14.04
N LYS A 69 -9.87 5.16 15.04
CA LYS A 69 -8.41 5.31 15.12
C LYS A 69 -7.76 3.94 15.26
N VAL A 70 -6.84 3.63 14.36
CA VAL A 70 -6.02 2.41 14.40
C VAL A 70 -4.56 2.81 14.49
N LEU A 71 -3.85 2.28 15.48
CA LEU A 71 -2.41 2.41 15.60
C LEU A 71 -1.76 1.04 15.42
N LEU A 72 -0.96 0.90 14.37
CA LEU A 72 -0.15 -0.29 14.15
C LEU A 72 1.24 -0.06 14.74
N VAL A 73 1.82 -1.09 15.36
CA VAL A 73 3.15 -1.04 15.96
C VAL A 73 3.95 -2.25 15.49
N SER A 74 5.19 -2.02 15.06
CA SER A 74 6.11 -3.07 14.65
C SER A 74 7.54 -2.66 14.97
N GLY A 75 8.41 -3.65 15.24
CA GLY A 75 9.85 -3.44 15.33
C GLY A 75 10.53 -3.22 13.98
N GLN A 76 9.83 -3.48 12.86
CA GLN A 76 10.34 -3.29 11.50
C GLN A 76 9.43 -2.34 10.71
N TYR A 77 9.97 -1.18 10.33
CA TYR A 77 9.23 -0.15 9.61
C TYR A 77 8.69 -0.63 8.25
N SER A 78 9.45 -1.44 7.52
CA SER A 78 9.02 -2.00 6.23
C SER A 78 7.73 -2.81 6.37
N LEU A 79 7.64 -3.68 7.39
CA LEU A 79 6.44 -4.46 7.66
C LEU A 79 5.26 -3.58 8.06
N LEU A 80 5.52 -2.54 8.87
CA LEU A 80 4.48 -1.61 9.30
C LEU A 80 3.77 -0.97 8.10
N THR A 81 4.56 -0.42 7.17
CA THR A 81 4.02 0.21 5.95
C THR A 81 3.29 -0.80 5.06
N LEU A 82 3.87 -1.99 4.84
CA LEU A 82 3.25 -3.02 4.03
C LEU A 82 1.91 -3.48 4.60
N CYS A 83 1.85 -3.80 5.90
CA CYS A 83 0.61 -4.22 6.54
C CYS A 83 -0.46 -3.11 6.51
N ALA A 84 -0.06 -1.85 6.72
CA ALA A 84 -0.98 -0.71 6.66
C ALA A 84 -1.60 -0.55 5.26
N GLU A 85 -0.79 -0.58 4.20
CA GLU A 85 -1.27 -0.50 2.81
C GLU A 85 -2.17 -1.69 2.44
N ILE A 86 -1.80 -2.91 2.86
CA ILE A 86 -2.63 -4.10 2.63
C ILE A 86 -3.98 -3.95 3.33
N LEU A 87 -4.02 -3.51 4.58
CA LEU A 87 -5.26 -3.28 5.33
C LEU A 87 -6.15 -2.22 4.67
N CYS A 88 -5.57 -1.11 4.19
CA CYS A 88 -6.28 -0.10 3.43
C CYS A 88 -6.84 -0.68 2.12
N SER A 89 -6.09 -1.53 1.43
CA SER A 89 -6.56 -2.17 0.19
C SER A 89 -7.72 -3.14 0.41
N LEU A 90 -7.81 -3.77 1.59
CA LEU A 90 -8.91 -4.64 1.99
C LEU A 90 -10.23 -3.88 2.22
N LEU A 91 -10.20 -2.55 2.30
CA LEU A 91 -11.42 -1.74 2.41
C LEU A 91 -12.21 -1.65 1.10
N PHE A 92 -11.61 -2.00 -0.04
CA PHE A 92 -12.29 -1.93 -1.34
C PHE A 92 -13.70 -2.55 -1.26
N PRO A 93 -14.75 -1.85 -1.75
CA PRO A 93 -14.72 -0.61 -2.55
C PRO A 93 -14.59 0.69 -1.75
N MET A 94 -14.60 0.64 -0.42
CA MET A 94 -14.39 1.79 0.44
C MET A 94 -12.93 2.25 0.39
N GLN A 95 -12.72 3.54 0.64
CA GLN A 95 -11.40 4.14 0.76
C GLN A 95 -11.28 4.77 2.13
N TRP A 96 -10.11 4.64 2.75
CA TRP A 96 -9.81 5.36 3.97
C TRP A 96 -9.77 6.87 3.67
N SER A 97 -10.65 7.62 4.34
CA SER A 97 -10.87 9.06 4.11
C SER A 97 -10.14 9.96 5.11
N HIS A 98 -9.67 9.38 6.23
CA HIS A 98 -9.04 10.11 7.33
C HIS A 98 -7.52 10.17 7.20
N LEU A 99 -6.87 10.85 8.14
CA LEU A 99 -5.42 10.95 8.22
C LEU A 99 -4.76 9.56 8.21
N TYR A 100 -3.86 9.36 7.24
CA TYR A 100 -3.06 8.15 7.11
C TYR A 100 -1.57 8.51 7.27
N ILE A 101 -0.94 7.97 8.31
CA ILE A 101 0.49 8.16 8.58
C ILE A 101 1.14 6.78 8.73
N PRO A 102 1.77 6.23 7.67
CA PRO A 102 2.30 4.86 7.67
C PRO A 102 3.48 4.66 8.64
N VAL A 103 4.27 5.70 8.89
CA VAL A 103 5.31 5.73 9.93
C VAL A 103 5.18 7.03 10.68
N LEU A 104 4.70 6.99 11.92
CA LEU A 104 4.50 8.17 12.75
C LEU A 104 5.85 8.69 13.29
N PRO A 105 6.28 9.91 12.91
CA PRO A 105 7.42 10.55 13.55
C PRO A 105 7.11 10.87 15.01
N ARG A 106 8.10 10.75 15.90
CA ARG A 106 7.90 10.96 17.34
C ARG A 106 7.32 12.32 17.70
N PHE A 107 7.68 13.38 16.96
CA PHE A 107 7.18 14.73 17.24
C PHE A 107 5.69 14.89 16.91
N LEU A 108 5.09 13.99 16.14
CA LEU A 108 3.65 13.96 15.84
C LEU A 108 2.87 13.06 16.82
N SER A 109 3.51 12.51 17.86
CA SER A 109 2.79 11.70 18.87
C SER A 109 1.60 12.41 19.53
N PRO A 110 1.61 13.74 19.78
CA PRO A 110 0.44 14.41 20.36
C PRO A 110 -0.83 14.32 19.50
N MET A 111 -0.70 14.04 18.19
CA MET A 111 -1.86 13.86 17.31
C MET A 111 -2.69 12.63 17.68
N LEU A 112 -2.11 11.65 18.37
CA LEU A 112 -2.84 10.46 18.81
C LEU A 112 -3.95 10.82 19.81
N ASP A 113 -3.75 11.87 20.60
CA ASP A 113 -4.67 12.34 21.63
C ASP A 113 -5.79 13.25 21.09
N ALA A 114 -5.67 13.76 19.86
CA ALA A 114 -6.65 14.67 19.27
C ALA A 114 -8.01 13.97 19.08
N PRO A 115 -9.14 14.49 19.58
CA PRO A 115 -10.44 13.87 19.30
C PRO A 115 -10.68 13.87 17.78
N MET A 116 -11.09 12.72 17.24
CA MET A 116 -11.58 12.59 15.87
C MET A 116 -13.10 12.67 15.91
#